data_AF-A0A447RBV9-F1
#
_entry.id   AF-A0A447RBV9-F1
#
_cell.length_a   1.000
_cell.length_b   1.000
_cell.length_c   1.000
_cell.angle_alpha   90.00
_cell.angle_beta   90.00
_cell.angle_gamma   90.00
#
_symmetry.space_group_name_H-M   'P 1'
#
loop_
_entity.id
_entity.type
_entity.pdbx_description
1 polymer ?
#
loop_
_entity_poly.entity_id
_entity_poly.type
_entity_poly.pdbx_seq_one_letter_code
_entity_poly.pdbx_strand_id
1 'polypeptide(L)'
;MEFPAVADFSCTTALVEAAKSIGATTHVGVTASSDTFYPGQERYDTYSGRVVRRFKGSMEEWQAMGVMNYEMESATLLTMCASQGLRAGMVAGLSSTVPNKRFRMRKR
;
A
#
# COMPACT_ATOMS: atom_id res chain seq x y z
N MET A 1 -1.92 -20.86 6.93
CA MET A 1 -0.50 -20.72 6.57
C MET A 1 -0.40 -19.40 5.82
N GLU A 2 0.49 -18.50 6.22
CA GLU A 2 0.65 -17.20 5.59
C GLU A 2 1.77 -17.26 4.54
N PHE A 3 1.58 -16.61 3.39
CA PHE A 3 2.58 -16.49 2.32
C PHE A 3 2.83 -15.01 2.04
N PRO A 4 4.09 -14.58 1.84
CA PRO A 4 4.40 -13.16 1.67
C PRO A 4 3.87 -12.60 0.34
N ALA A 5 3.13 -11.49 0.42
CA ALA A 5 2.71 -10.69 -0.73
C ALA A 5 3.86 -9.77 -1.18
N VAL A 6 4.80 -10.30 -1.97
CA VAL A 6 6.00 -9.57 -2.42
C VAL A 6 6.07 -9.47 -3.93
N ALA A 7 6.55 -8.32 -4.41
CA ALA A 7 6.78 -8.09 -5.83
C ALA A 7 8.06 -8.77 -6.31
N ASP A 8 8.08 -9.15 -7.60
CA ASP A 8 9.29 -9.59 -8.28
C ASP A 8 10.30 -8.44 -8.36
N PHE A 9 11.55 -8.73 -8.01
CA PHE A 9 12.61 -7.72 -7.93
C PHE A 9 12.88 -7.04 -9.28
N SER A 10 12.83 -7.79 -10.39
CA SER A 10 13.06 -7.23 -11.72
C SER A 10 11.90 -6.33 -12.14
N CYS A 11 10.66 -6.72 -11.86
CA CYS A 11 9.48 -5.89 -12.07
C CYS A 11 9.56 -4.58 -11.26
N THR A 12 9.89 -4.66 -9.96
CA THR A 12 10.05 -3.47 -9.12
C THR A 12 11.14 -2.54 -9.66
N THR A 13 12.28 -3.09 -10.07
CA THR A 13 13.40 -2.30 -10.61
C THR A 13 12.97 -1.55 -11.87
N ALA A 14 12.33 -2.25 -12.83
CA ALA A 14 11.85 -1.63 -14.06
C ALA A 14 10.83 -0.51 -13.81
N LEU A 15 9.91 -0.70 -12.86
CA LEU A 15 8.92 0.33 -12.48
C LEU A 15 9.59 1.57 -11.87
N VAL A 16 10.60 1.38 -11.01
CA VAL A 16 11.35 2.49 -10.39
C VAL A 16 12.14 3.26 -11.43
N GLU A 17 12.79 2.58 -12.37
CA GLU A 17 13.52 3.23 -13.46
C GLU A 17 12.59 4.03 -14.38
N ALA A 18 11.44 3.47 -14.74
CA ALA A 18 10.42 4.17 -15.53
C ALA A 18 9.86 5.40 -14.82
N ALA A 19 9.59 5.31 -13.51
CA ALA A 19 9.12 6.46 -12.73
C ALA A 19 10.19 7.57 -12.64
N LYS A 20 11.46 7.19 -12.47
CA LYS A 20 12.59 8.14 -12.43
C LYS A 20 12.84 8.79 -13.79
N SER A 21 12.68 8.06 -14.90
CA SER A 21 12.95 8.60 -16.24
C SER A 21 11.98 9.71 -16.65
N ILE A 22 10.75 9.68 -16.12
CA ILE A 22 9.75 10.76 -16.30
C ILE A 22 9.88 11.88 -15.26
N GLY A 23 10.90 11.83 -14.39
CA GLY A 23 11.13 12.83 -13.34
C GLY A 23 10.11 12.78 -12.18
N ALA A 24 9.37 11.68 -12.01
CA ALA A 24 8.40 11.55 -10.93
C ALA A 24 9.11 11.42 -9.57
N THR A 25 8.54 12.09 -8.55
CA THR A 25 8.96 11.84 -7.17
C THR A 25 8.59 10.41 -6.81
N THR A 26 9.61 9.56 -6.64
CA THR A 26 9.44 8.11 -6.55
C THR A 26 9.80 7.62 -5.16
N HIS A 27 8.92 6.81 -4.56
CA HIS A 27 9.11 6.16 -3.26
C HIS A 27 8.94 4.65 -3.40
N VAL A 28 9.78 3.88 -2.71
CA VAL A 28 9.75 2.41 -2.71
C VAL A 28 9.61 1.94 -1.26
N GLY A 29 8.62 1.08 -1.00
CA GLY A 29 8.29 0.66 0.36
C GLY A 29 7.02 -0.18 0.44
N VAL A 30 6.47 -0.28 1.65
CA VAL A 30 5.36 -1.19 1.97
C VAL A 30 4.00 -0.52 1.72
N THR A 31 3.06 -1.29 1.18
CA THR A 31 1.68 -0.90 0.91
C THR A 31 0.73 -1.71 1.78
N ALA A 32 -0.30 -1.07 2.35
CA ALA A 32 -1.41 -1.77 2.97
C ALA A 32 -2.54 -2.03 1.94
N SER A 33 -2.77 -3.29 1.61
CA SER A 33 -3.87 -3.73 0.75
C SER A 33 -5.09 -4.10 1.60
N SER A 34 -6.24 -3.48 1.34
CA SER A 34 -7.49 -3.69 2.09
C SER A 34 -8.63 -4.10 1.15
N ASP A 35 -9.41 -5.10 1.52
CA ASP A 35 -10.60 -5.53 0.74
C ASP A 35 -11.74 -4.49 0.74
N THR A 36 -11.68 -3.48 1.62
CA THR A 36 -12.72 -2.46 1.70
C THR A 36 -12.15 -1.05 1.67
N PHE A 37 -12.81 -0.19 0.91
CA PHE A 37 -12.44 1.22 0.79
C PHE A 37 -12.67 2.00 2.09
N TYR A 38 -13.70 1.63 2.86
CA TYR A 38 -14.13 2.36 4.05
C TYR A 38 -13.54 1.78 5.35
N PRO A 39 -14.16 0.77 6.01
CA PRO A 39 -13.72 0.37 7.34
C PRO A 39 -12.30 -0.21 7.37
N GLY A 40 -11.84 -0.87 6.30
CA GLY A 40 -10.49 -1.42 6.22
C GLY A 40 -9.38 -0.39 5.97
N GLN A 41 -9.74 0.81 5.50
CA GLN A 41 -8.83 1.98 5.44
C GLN A 41 -9.11 2.98 6.58
N GLU A 42 -9.83 2.54 7.61
CA GLU A 42 -10.17 3.34 8.79
C GLU A 42 -10.88 4.68 8.47
N ARG A 43 -11.75 4.70 7.45
CA ARG A 43 -12.55 5.88 7.12
C ARG A 43 -13.82 5.93 7.96
N TYR A 44 -14.04 7.07 8.62
CA TYR A 44 -15.22 7.31 9.46
C TYR A 44 -16.33 8.08 8.73
N ASP A 45 -16.01 8.79 7.64
CA ASP A 45 -17.00 9.44 6.77
C ASP A 45 -17.75 8.39 5.94
N THR A 46 -18.75 7.78 6.58
CA THR A 46 -19.57 6.66 6.07
C THR A 46 -20.98 6.79 6.60
N TYR A 47 -21.94 6.10 5.98
CA TYR A 47 -23.34 6.09 6.44
C TYR A 47 -23.50 5.79 7.95
N SER A 48 -22.73 4.84 8.50
CA SER A 48 -22.87 4.43 9.90
C SER A 48 -21.90 5.11 10.87
N GLY A 49 -20.86 5.77 10.37
CA GLY A 49 -19.77 6.30 11.19
C GLY A 49 -18.94 5.25 11.93
N ARG A 50 -19.07 3.95 11.59
CA ARG A 50 -18.49 2.84 12.35
C ARG A 50 -17.33 2.18 11.62
N VAL A 51 -16.24 1.98 12.36
CA VAL A 51 -15.13 1.07 12.01
C VAL A 51 -15.12 -0.10 12.98
N VAL A 52 -14.96 -1.32 12.47
CA VAL A 52 -14.92 -2.54 13.30
C VAL A 52 -13.68 -2.56 14.18
N ARG A 53 -13.76 -3.22 15.34
CA ARG A 53 -12.71 -3.21 16.38
C ARG A 53 -11.30 -3.51 15.83
N ARG A 54 -11.19 -4.42 14.86
CA ARG A 54 -9.91 -4.83 14.24
C ARG A 54 -9.18 -3.68 13.52
N PHE A 55 -9.90 -2.70 12.99
CA PHE A 55 -9.31 -1.62 12.18
C PHE A 55 -9.19 -0.29 12.92
N LYS A 56 -9.74 -0.18 14.14
CA LYS A 56 -9.60 1.04 14.96
C LYS A 56 -8.14 1.23 15.37
N GLY A 57 -7.56 2.39 15.06
CA GLY A 57 -6.16 2.72 15.29
C GLY A 57 -5.19 2.13 14.27
N SER A 58 -5.68 1.36 13.28
CA SER A 58 -4.81 0.67 12.33
C SER A 58 -4.01 1.63 11.46
N MET A 59 -4.58 2.78 11.07
CA MET A 59 -3.87 3.77 10.24
C MET A 59 -2.61 4.31 10.94
N GLU A 60 -2.70 4.62 12.22
CA GLU A 60 -1.54 5.07 13.00
C GLU A 60 -0.50 3.96 13.18
N GLU A 61 -0.95 2.72 13.35
CA GLU A 61 -0.09 1.55 13.45
C GLU A 61 0.70 1.31 12.14
N TRP A 62 0.01 1.34 11.00
CA TRP A 62 0.65 1.21 9.68
C TRP A 62 1.65 2.34 9.41
N GLN A 63 1.32 3.57 9.81
CA GLN A 63 2.24 4.70 9.74
C GLN A 63 3.49 4.47 10.59
N ALA A 64 3.36 3.96 11.81
CA ALA A 64 4.48 3.65 12.69
C ALA A 64 5.38 2.53 12.14
N MET A 65 4.79 1.57 11.41
CA MET A 65 5.52 0.49 10.71
C MET A 65 6.16 0.93 9.39
N GLY A 66 5.91 2.17 8.93
CA GLY A 66 6.49 2.69 7.69
C GLY A 66 5.79 2.25 6.41
N VAL A 67 4.54 1.76 6.51
CA VAL A 67 3.65 1.66 5.35
C VAL A 67 3.50 3.05 4.73
N MET A 68 3.40 3.14 3.40
CA MET A 68 3.40 4.43 2.69
C MET A 68 2.04 4.83 2.13
N ASN A 69 1.18 3.85 1.83
CA ASN A 69 -0.12 4.07 1.20
C ASN A 69 -1.08 2.91 1.45
N TYR A 70 -2.35 3.15 1.11
CA TYR A 70 -3.40 2.15 1.02
C TYR A 70 -3.83 1.95 -0.42
N GLU A 71 -4.18 0.72 -0.77
CA GLU A 71 -4.94 0.32 -1.96
C GLU A 71 -5.66 -1.02 -1.68
N MET A 72 -6.11 -1.74 -2.71
CA MET A 72 -7.08 -2.84 -2.50
C MET A 72 -6.75 -4.13 -3.25
N GLU A 73 -5.67 -4.19 -4.04
CA GLU A 73 -5.43 -5.28 -4.99
C GLU A 73 -4.06 -5.95 -4.82
N SER A 74 -3.07 -5.22 -4.29
CA SER A 74 -1.66 -5.65 -4.34
C SER A 74 -1.39 -6.90 -3.52
N ALA A 75 -2.04 -7.09 -2.37
CA ALA A 75 -1.82 -8.30 -1.57
C ALA A 75 -2.25 -9.56 -2.34
N THR A 76 -3.41 -9.53 -2.97
CA THR A 76 -3.95 -10.64 -3.76
C THR A 76 -3.11 -10.90 -5.00
N LEU A 77 -2.80 -9.85 -5.77
CA LEU A 77 -2.00 -9.94 -6.99
C LEU A 77 -0.61 -10.54 -6.71
N LEU A 78 0.10 -9.99 -5.73
CA LEU A 78 1.48 -10.37 -5.45
C LEU A 78 1.56 -11.77 -4.85
N THR A 79 0.64 -12.12 -3.94
CA THR A 79 0.59 -13.48 -3.37
C THR A 79 0.29 -14.52 -4.44
N MET A 80 -0.74 -14.28 -5.27
CA MET A 80 -1.15 -15.21 -6.33
C MET A 80 -0.04 -15.41 -7.36
N CYS A 81 0.58 -14.34 -7.84
CA CYS A 81 1.64 -14.45 -8.83
C CYS A 81 2.86 -15.16 -8.25
N ALA A 82 3.31 -14.77 -7.05
CA ALA A 82 4.47 -15.38 -6.42
C ALA A 82 4.28 -16.87 -6.13
N SER A 83 3.09 -17.30 -5.69
CA SER A 83 2.81 -18.71 -5.41
C SER A 83 2.69 -19.57 -6.68
N GLN A 84 2.49 -18.95 -7.85
CA GLN A 84 2.30 -19.64 -9.13
C GLN A 84 3.52 -19.52 -10.06
N GLY A 85 4.65 -18.99 -9.57
CA GLY A 85 5.87 -18.81 -10.38
C GLY A 85 5.74 -17.71 -11.44
N LEU A 86 4.81 -16.77 -11.27
CA LEU A 86 4.61 -15.61 -12.14
C LEU A 86 5.30 -14.37 -11.56
N ARG A 87 5.83 -13.51 -12.42
CA ARG A 87 6.41 -12.23 -12.03
C ARG A 87 5.35 -11.14 -12.02
N ALA A 88 5.27 -10.38 -10.94
CA ALA A 88 4.36 -9.24 -10.81
C ALA A 88 5.05 -8.09 -10.06
N GLY A 89 4.65 -6.86 -10.39
CA GLY A 89 5.05 -5.64 -9.69
C GLY A 89 3.86 -4.70 -9.54
N MET A 90 3.99 -3.72 -8.67
CA MET A 90 2.94 -2.75 -8.37
C MET A 90 3.55 -1.34 -8.35
N VAL A 91 2.86 -0.41 -8.98
CA VAL A 91 3.14 1.03 -8.94
C VAL A 91 1.83 1.76 -8.76
N ALA A 92 1.82 2.81 -7.94
CA ALA A 92 0.62 3.59 -7.66
C ALA A 92 0.93 5.10 -7.68
N GLY A 93 0.03 5.86 -8.31
CA GLY A 93 -0.01 7.32 -8.18
C GLY A 93 -0.78 7.71 -6.91
N LEU A 94 -0.26 8.68 -6.15
CA LEU A 94 -0.94 9.17 -4.95
C LEU A 94 -1.95 10.27 -5.32
N SER A 95 -3.23 10.02 -5.04
CA SER A 95 -4.32 10.98 -5.31
C SER A 95 -4.70 11.84 -4.12
N SER A 96 -4.55 11.33 -2.90
CA SER A 96 -4.93 12.02 -1.67
C SER A 96 -3.96 11.70 -0.54
N THR A 97 -3.76 12.68 0.35
CA THR A 97 -2.95 12.53 1.56
C THR A 97 -3.82 12.74 2.79
N VAL A 98 -3.63 11.94 3.83
CA VAL A 98 -4.37 12.09 5.09
C VAL A 98 -3.97 13.43 5.76
N PRO A 99 -4.92 14.32 6.11
CA PRO A 99 -4.62 15.60 6.75
C PRO A 99 -3.96 15.41 8.13
N ASN A 100 -3.02 16.27 8.50
CA ASN A 100 -2.33 16.31 9.81
C ASN A 100 -1.47 15.09 10.22
N LYS A 101 -1.38 14.05 9.41
CA LYS A 101 -0.33 13.03 9.51
C LYS A 101 0.13 12.71 8.09
N ARG A 102 1.12 13.47 7.58
CA ARG A 102 1.89 12.98 6.42
C ARG A 102 2.35 11.58 6.80
N PHE A 103 2.16 10.58 5.94
CA PHE A 103 3.06 9.43 5.94
C PHE A 103 4.45 10.03 5.87
N ARG A 104 5.15 10.07 7.01
CA ARG A 104 6.38 10.85 7.15
C ARG A 104 7.46 10.01 6.50
N MET A 105 7.52 10.09 5.18
CA MET A 105 8.53 9.44 4.36
C MET A 105 9.87 10.03 4.77
N ARG A 106 10.56 9.37 5.70
CA ARG A 106 11.94 9.68 6.03
C ARG A 106 12.74 9.33 4.78
N LYS A 107 13.32 10.35 4.13
CA LYS A 107 14.46 10.13 3.23
C LYS A 107 15.48 9.30 4.03
N ARG A 108 15.72 8.06 3.60
CA ARG A 108 16.98 7.41 3.89
C ARG A 108 17.97 7.86 2.84
#